data_AF-A0AA35X1D5-F1
#
_entry.id   AF-A0AA35X1D5-F1
#
_cell.length_a   1.000
_cell.length_b   1.000
_cell.length_c   1.000
_cell.angle_alpha   90.00
_cell.angle_beta   90.00
_cell.angle_gamma   90.00
#
_symmetry.space_group_name_H-M   'P 1'
#
loop_
_entity.id
_entity.type
_entity.pdbx_description
1 polymer ?
#
loop_
_entity_poly.entity_id
_entity_poly.type
_entity_poly.pdbx_seq_one_letter_code
_entity_poly.pdbx_strand_id
1 'polypeptide(L)' 'MPFCTICRYYAKVYQGVVVGSDLVDWLLEKGLVRTREDATQYGQSLLLGRVLTHVTHEHYFYDDNYFYRFTV' A
#
# COMPACT_ATOMS: atom_id res chain seq x y z
N MET A 1 22.79 7.06 -20.07
CA MET A 1 21.54 7.75 -20.46
C MET A 1 20.44 7.38 -19.48
N PRO A 2 20.28 8.05 -18.32
CA PRO A 2 19.28 7.67 -17.35
C PRO A 2 17.99 8.44 -17.65
N PHE A 3 17.08 7.81 -18.39
CA PHE A 3 15.72 8.29 -18.51
C PHE A 3 15.00 8.01 -17.19
N CYS A 4 14.88 9.07 -16.40
CA CYS A 4 14.04 9.16 -15.21
C CYS A 4 12.56 9.10 -15.62
N THR A 5 12.00 7.88 -15.69
CA THR A 5 10.56 7.66 -15.99
C THR A 5 9.73 7.42 -14.72
N ILE A 6 10.38 7.15 -13.58
CA ILE A 6 9.74 6.82 -12.30
C ILE A 6 8.96 8.02 -11.74
N CYS A 7 9.46 9.24 -11.95
CA CYS A 7 8.89 10.47 -11.37
C CYS A 7 7.58 10.97 -12.01
N ARG A 8 7.12 10.39 -13.14
CA ARG A 8 5.85 10.78 -13.79
C ARG A 8 4.69 9.81 -13.53
N TYR A 9 4.95 8.58 -13.11
CA TYR A 9 3.89 7.60 -12.80
C TYR A 9 3.38 7.74 -11.36
N TYR A 10 4.24 8.10 -10.41
CA TYR A 10 3.86 8.42 -9.02
C TYR A 10 3.11 9.75 -8.86
N ALA A 11 3.04 10.62 -9.88
CA ALA A 11 2.37 11.92 -9.79
C ALA A 11 0.82 11.82 -9.82
N LYS A 12 0.28 10.65 -10.16
CA LYS A 12 -1.13 10.30 -9.96
C LYS A 12 -1.28 9.32 -8.80
N VAL A 13 -0.66 9.61 -7.65
CA VAL A 13 -1.16 9.12 -6.37
C VAL A 13 -2.61 9.58 -6.29
N TYR A 14 -3.52 8.67 -6.65
CA TYR A 14 -4.94 8.73 -6.40
C TYR A 14 -5.15 9.33 -5.01
N GLN A 15 -5.89 10.44 -4.94
CA GLN A 15 -6.09 11.25 -3.74
C GLN A 15 -6.46 10.42 -2.50
N GLY A 16 -5.44 9.95 -1.78
CA GLY A 16 -5.56 9.16 -0.56
C GLY A 16 -5.94 7.69 -0.72
N VAL A 17 -6.05 7.10 -1.91
CA VAL A 17 -6.46 5.68 -2.08
C VAL A 17 -5.33 4.84 -2.67
N VAL A 18 -4.96 3.76 -1.98
CA VAL A 18 -3.92 2.79 -2.32
C VAL A 18 -4.52 1.39 -2.44
N VAL A 19 -4.01 0.58 -3.35
CA VAL A 19 -4.42 -0.83 -3.52
C VAL A 19 -3.58 -1.72 -2.61
N GLY A 20 -4.18 -2.76 -2.01
CA GLY A 20 -3.49 -3.71 -1.13
C GLY A 20 -2.25 -4.33 -1.78
N SER A 21 -2.41 -4.91 -2.97
CA SER A 21 -1.29 -5.51 -3.71
C SER A 21 -0.21 -4.49 -4.11
N ASP A 22 -0.60 -3.26 -4.43
CA ASP A 22 0.33 -2.17 -4.80
C ASP A 22 1.12 -1.68 -3.59
N LEU A 23 0.48 -1.62 -2.41
CA LEU A 23 1.15 -1.37 -1.14
C LEU A 23 2.15 -2.47 -0.80
N VAL A 24 1.79 -3.74 -1.01
CA VAL A 24 2.69 -4.88 -0.77
C VAL A 24 3.88 -4.85 -1.72
N ASP A 25 3.65 -4.59 -3.02
CA ASP A 25 4.71 -4.45 -4.01
C ASP A 25 5.64 -3.28 -3.66
N TRP A 26 5.08 -2.14 -3.25
CA TRP A 26 5.84 -0.99 -2.77
C TRP A 26 6.68 -1.31 -1.53
N LEU A 27 6.13 -2.04 -0.54
CA LEU A 27 6.86 -2.45 0.66
C LEU A 27 8.04 -3.38 0.33
N LEU A 28 7.85 -4.29 -0.63
CA LEU A 28 8.89 -5.18 -1.13
C LEU A 28 9.95 -4.40 -1.91
N GLU A 29 9.55 -3.46 -2.77
CA GLU A 29 10.47 -2.60 -3.54
C GLU A 29 11.35 -1.74 -2.62
N LYS A 30 10.76 -1.21 -1.54
CA LYS A 30 11.52 -0.46 -0.52
C LYS A 30 12.36 -1.34 0.40
N GLY A 31 12.20 -2.67 0.32
CA GLY A 31 12.90 -3.62 1.19
C GLY A 31 12.50 -3.51 2.65
N LEU A 32 11.31 -2.96 2.94
CA LEU A 32 10.75 -2.87 4.30
C LEU A 32 10.30 -4.25 4.80
N VAL A 33 9.94 -5.12 3.86
CA VAL A 33 9.48 -6.49 4.11
C VAL A 33 10.21 -7.44 3.18
N ARG A 34 10.35 -8.70 3.62
CA ARG A 34 11.05 -9.76 2.86
C ARG A 34 10.09 -10.69 2.12
N THR A 35 8.86 -10.79 2.60
CA THR A 35 7.83 -11.67 2.06
C THR A 35 6.52 -10.89 1.92
N ARG A 36 5.62 -11.38 1.06
CA ARG A 36 4.25 -10.83 0.95
C ARG A 36 3.46 -11.00 2.25
N GLU A 37 3.76 -12.03 3.03
CA GLU A 37 3.13 -12.27 4.33
C GLU A 37 3.55 -11.19 5.34
N ASP A 38 4.84 -10.87 5.42
CA ASP A 38 5.33 -9.73 6.22
C ASP A 38 4.69 -8.42 5.77
N ALA A 39 4.57 -8.20 4.45
CA ALA A 39 3.90 -7.03 3.89
C ALA A 39 2.43 -6.94 4.33
N THR A 40 1.75 -8.09 4.37
CA THR A 40 0.36 -8.18 4.81
C THR A 40 0.24 -7.86 6.29
N GLN A 41 1.13 -8.40 7.15
CA GLN A 41 1.16 -8.05 8.57
C GLN A 41 1.48 -6.56 8.80
N TYR A 42 2.36 -5.99 7.99
CA TYR A 42 2.69 -4.57 8.05
C TYR A 42 1.47 -3.72 7.67
N GLY A 43 0.76 -4.08 6.61
CA GLY A 43 -0.52 -3.47 6.22
C GLY A 43 -1.59 -3.57 7.31
N GLN A 44 -1.69 -4.71 8.01
CA GLN A 44 -2.59 -4.88 9.15
C GLN A 44 -2.21 -3.96 10.31
N SER A 45 -0.92 -3.79 10.58
CA SER A 45 -0.42 -2.89 11.64
C SER A 45 -0.76 -1.42 11.34
N LEU A 46 -0.64 -1.01 10.08
CA LEU A 46 -1.06 0.31 9.60
C LEU A 46 -2.57 0.52 9.74
N LEU A 47 -3.35 -0.53 9.46
CA LEU A 47 -4.82 -0.52 9.57
C LEU A 47 -5.27 -0.42 11.04
N LEU A 48 -4.62 -1.17 11.93
CA LEU A 48 -4.83 -1.09 13.38
C LEU A 48 -4.43 0.28 13.95
N GLY A 49 -3.34 0.86 13.43
CA GLY A 49 -2.87 2.19 13.78
C GLY A 49 -3.77 3.33 13.31
N ARG A 50 -4.88 3.04 12.60
CA ARG A 50 -5.77 4.01 11.94
C ARG A 50 -5.07 4.93 10.94
N VAL A 51 -3.85 4.58 10.54
CA VAL A 51 -3.11 5.26 9.47
C VAL A 51 -3.71 4.90 8.12
N LEU A 52 -4.10 3.63 7.99
CA LEU A 52 -4.75 3.05 6.83
C LEU A 52 -6.18 2.62 7.21
N THR A 53 -7.14 2.80 6.33
CA THR A 53 -8.53 2.41 6.56
C THR A 53 -9.06 1.71 5.32
N HIS A 54 -9.59 0.50 5.49
CA HIS A 54 -10.25 -0.19 4.40
C HIS A 54 -11.55 0.54 4.05
N VAL A 55 -11.81 0.79 2.76
CA VAL A 55 -12.98 1.57 2.32
C VAL A 55 -14.30 0.93 2.78
N THR A 56 -14.33 -0.39 2.89
CA THR A 56 -15.52 -1.15 3.31
C THR A 56 -15.60 -1.34 4.83
N HIS A 57 -14.61 -0.93 5.63
CA HIS A 57 -14.54 -1.10 7.09
C HIS A 57 -14.73 -2.51 7.67
N GLU A 58 -14.98 -3.53 6.85
CA GLU A 58 -15.36 -4.87 7.32
C GLU A 58 -14.23 -5.90 7.27
N HIS A 59 -13.12 -5.63 6.58
CA HIS A 59 -12.09 -6.64 6.29
C HIS A 59 -10.71 -6.26 6.84
N TYR A 60 -9.95 -7.30 7.21
CA TYR A 60 -8.51 -7.20 7.48
C TYR A 60 -7.72 -6.78 6.23
N PHE A 61 -6.45 -6.41 6.39
CA PHE A 61 -5.60 -6.14 5.24
C PHE A 61 -5.28 -7.44 4.49
N TYR A 62 -5.47 -7.43 3.17
CA TYR A 62 -5.22 -8.54 2.26
C TYR A 62 -4.35 -8.06 1.09
N ASP A 63 -3.42 -8.92 0.64
CA ASP A 63 -2.60 -8.75 -0.59
C ASP A 63 -3.44 -8.98 -1.85
N ASP A 64 -4.58 -8.30 -1.94
CA ASP A 64 -5.51 -8.41 -3.05
C ASP A 64 -5.81 -7.02 -3.60
N ASN A 65 -6.61 -6.95 -4.67
CA ASN A 65 -6.99 -5.69 -5.31
C ASN A 65 -8.05 -4.90 -4.50
N TYR A 66 -7.87 -4.84 -3.17
CA TYR A 66 -8.69 -4.08 -2.25
C TYR A 66 -8.21 -2.64 -2.14
N PHE A 67 -9.17 -1.72 -2.00
CA PHE A 67 -8.89 -0.30 -1.88
C PHE A 67 -8.79 0.11 -0.41
N TYR A 68 -7.68 0.73 -0.08
CA TYR A 68 -7.41 1.29 1.23
C TYR A 68 -7.22 2.79 1.12
N ARG A 69 -7.66 3.52 2.13
CA ARG A 69 -7.51 4.96 2.21
C ARG A 69 -6.56 5.35 3.34
N PHE A 70 -5.67 6.29 3.10
CA PHE A 70 -4.91 6.95 4.16
C PHE A 70 -5.78 8.04 4.80
N THR A 71 -5.96 7.97 6.11
CA THR A 71 -6.85 8.87 6.87
C THR A 71 -6.04 9.94 7.64
N VAL A 72 -4.79 10.16 7.25
CA VAL A 72 -3.84 11.13 7.83
C VAL A 72 -3.69 12.39 6.98
#